data_AF-X1LEG0-F1
#
_entry.id   AF-X1LEG0-F1
#
_cell.length_a   1.000
_cell.length_b   1.000
_cell.length_c   1.000
_cell.angle_alpha   90.00
_cell.angle_beta   90.00
_cell.angle_gamma   90.00
#
_symmetry.space_group_name_H-M   'P 1'
#
loop_
_entity.id
_entity.type
_entity.pdbx_description
1 polymer ?
#
loop_
_entity_poly.entity_id
_entity_poly.type
_entity_poly.pdbx_seq_one_letter_code
_entity_poly.pdbx_strand_id
1 'polypeptide(L)'
;IALSACLQGKIPQLIMAKKLEEAKKTAQRYKEIFGKDNFYLELQHHPGIKEQGQINQVLKKFSKELKIPLVATNDVHYLKPEDAEAQDVLMLINTGARPDDPERLTMKASDFSLRKPEQMIKDFKDVPEAIENTQKIVDSCNFEFKFGEIKLPHFNTPDDKAPDEYLEELCSKGIKTKYDKEDKKITDRLNHELNIIKKMGFASYFLIVQDFVNWAKEQRIIVGPGRGSVAGSLVSYLLNITTVDPLKYNLLFERFLNPARVSPPDIDLDFTDRRRDEVINYVSQKYG
;
A
#
# COMPACT_ATOMS: atom_id res chain seq x y z
N ILE A 1 -5.15 -14.11 -13.94
CA ILE A 1 -5.54 -15.46 -13.47
C ILE A 1 -6.65 -15.30 -12.43
N ALA A 2 -7.70 -16.11 -12.49
CA ALA A 2 -8.84 -16.11 -11.58
C ALA A 2 -9.25 -17.54 -11.23
N LEU A 3 -9.80 -17.72 -10.03
CA LEU A 3 -10.26 -18.99 -9.49
C LEU A 3 -11.78 -18.96 -9.26
N SER A 4 -12.45 -20.11 -9.21
CA SER A 4 -13.90 -20.15 -8.96
C SER A 4 -14.32 -19.83 -7.52
N ALA A 5 -13.36 -19.59 -6.63
CA ALA A 5 -13.50 -19.28 -5.21
C ALA A 5 -14.00 -20.45 -4.34
N CYS A 6 -14.03 -20.22 -3.03
CA CYS A 6 -14.49 -21.13 -1.99
C CYS A 6 -16.02 -21.36 -2.02
N LEU A 7 -16.60 -21.97 -0.98
CA LEU A 7 -18.05 -22.19 -0.86
C LEU A 7 -18.91 -20.94 -1.09
N GLN A 8 -18.39 -19.73 -0.81
CA GLN A 8 -19.09 -18.47 -1.03
C GLN A 8 -18.96 -17.94 -2.47
N GLY A 9 -18.16 -18.60 -3.31
CA GLY A 9 -18.03 -18.30 -4.73
C GLY A 9 -19.36 -18.47 -5.48
N LYS A 10 -19.57 -17.65 -6.52
CA LYS A 10 -20.83 -17.67 -7.29
C LYS A 10 -21.14 -19.04 -7.89
N ILE A 11 -20.13 -19.74 -8.41
CA ILE A 11 -20.29 -21.07 -9.02
C ILE A 11 -20.63 -22.12 -7.93
N PRO A 12 -19.84 -22.26 -6.84
CA PRO A 12 -20.21 -23.09 -5.68
C PRO A 12 -21.61 -22.83 -5.13
N GLN A 13 -22.01 -21.56 -4.95
CA GLN A 13 -23.35 -21.18 -4.48
C GLN A 13 -24.47 -21.65 -5.42
N LEU A 14 -24.30 -21.52 -6.73
CA LEU A 14 -25.27 -22.03 -7.71
C LEU A 14 -25.35 -23.56 -7.69
N ILE A 15 -24.23 -24.25 -7.46
CA ILE A 15 -24.20 -25.71 -7.30
C ILE A 15 -24.97 -26.12 -6.04
N MET A 16 -24.76 -25.45 -4.91
CA MET A 16 -25.50 -25.71 -3.67
C MET A 16 -27.00 -25.46 -3.83
N ALA A 17 -27.37 -24.41 -4.57
CA ALA A 17 -28.76 -24.12 -4.94
C ALA A 17 -29.35 -25.09 -5.98
N LYS A 18 -28.61 -26.14 -6.39
CA LYS A 18 -28.98 -27.13 -7.43
C LYS A 18 -29.24 -26.52 -8.81
N LYS A 19 -28.72 -25.33 -9.08
CA LYS A 19 -28.84 -24.60 -10.37
C LYS A 19 -27.65 -24.90 -11.28
N LEU A 20 -27.49 -26.17 -11.65
CA LEU A 20 -26.29 -26.65 -12.35
C LEU A 20 -26.08 -26.00 -13.72
N GLU A 21 -27.14 -25.77 -14.50
CA GLU A 21 -27.02 -25.13 -15.81
C GLU A 21 -26.60 -23.65 -15.70
N GLU A 22 -27.13 -22.91 -14.73
CA GLU A 22 -26.68 -21.55 -14.43
C GLU A 22 -25.21 -21.53 -13.97
N ALA A 23 -24.80 -22.52 -13.17
CA ALA A 23 -23.41 -22.68 -12.72
C ALA A 23 -22.46 -22.94 -13.90
N LYS A 24 -22.84 -23.82 -14.84
CA LYS A 24 -22.08 -24.08 -16.08
C LYS A 24 -21.95 -22.84 -16.94
N LYS A 25 -23.06 -22.13 -17.18
CA LYS A 25 -23.07 -20.88 -17.96
C LYS A 25 -22.17 -19.82 -17.30
N THR A 26 -22.17 -19.75 -15.97
CA THR A 26 -21.31 -18.83 -15.22
C THR A 26 -19.83 -19.20 -15.37
N ALA A 27 -19.49 -20.49 -15.26
CA ALA A 27 -18.12 -20.97 -15.46
C ALA A 27 -17.62 -20.71 -16.89
N GLN A 28 -18.45 -20.93 -17.91
CA GLN A 28 -18.14 -20.58 -19.30
C GLN A 28 -17.90 -19.07 -19.46
N ARG A 29 -18.80 -18.24 -18.92
CA ARG A 29 -18.63 -16.78 -18.95
C ARG A 29 -17.33 -16.33 -18.28
N TYR A 30 -16.95 -16.91 -17.14
CA TYR A 30 -15.68 -16.57 -16.48
C TYR A 30 -14.48 -17.00 -17.32
N LYS A 31 -14.53 -18.20 -17.92
CA LYS A 31 -13.52 -18.64 -18.88
C LYS A 31 -13.37 -17.67 -20.06
N GLU A 32 -14.47 -17.12 -20.58
CA GLU A 32 -14.46 -16.13 -21.66
C GLU A 32 -13.87 -14.80 -21.20
N ILE A 33 -14.24 -14.30 -20.01
CA ILE A 33 -13.75 -13.03 -19.46
C ILE A 33 -12.25 -13.07 -19.19
N PHE A 34 -11.78 -14.13 -18.51
CA PHE A 34 -10.39 -14.20 -18.08
C PHE A 34 -9.47 -14.81 -19.16
N GLY A 35 -10.01 -15.63 -20.04
CA GLY A 35 -9.27 -16.37 -21.08
C GLY A 35 -9.10 -17.85 -20.75
N LYS A 36 -8.90 -18.67 -21.80
CA LYS A 36 -8.93 -20.15 -21.76
C LYS A 36 -7.98 -20.78 -20.75
N ASP A 37 -6.86 -20.12 -20.44
CA ASP A 37 -5.79 -20.61 -19.55
C ASP A 37 -5.62 -19.73 -18.30
N ASN A 38 -6.53 -18.79 -18.07
CA ASN A 38 -6.48 -17.82 -16.98
C ASN A 38 -7.60 -18.00 -15.97
N PHE A 39 -8.48 -18.99 -16.15
CA PHE A 39 -9.56 -19.31 -15.23
C PHE A 39 -9.50 -20.77 -14.82
N TYR A 40 -9.57 -21.02 -13.52
CA TYR A 40 -9.50 -22.36 -12.93
C TYR A 40 -10.71 -22.61 -12.04
N LEU A 41 -11.19 -23.85 -12.02
CA LEU A 41 -12.16 -24.30 -11.03
C LEU A 41 -11.39 -24.73 -9.77
N GLU A 42 -11.67 -24.06 -8.67
CA GLU A 42 -10.96 -24.20 -7.40
C GLU A 42 -11.55 -25.33 -6.57
N LEU A 43 -10.69 -26.25 -6.15
CA LEU A 43 -11.03 -27.34 -5.26
C LEU A 43 -10.38 -27.11 -3.90
N GLN A 44 -11.15 -27.27 -2.84
CA GLN A 44 -10.68 -27.15 -1.46
C GLN A 44 -11.02 -28.43 -0.69
N HIS A 45 -10.15 -28.86 0.23
CA HIS A 45 -10.34 -30.10 1.00
C HIS A 45 -10.59 -29.79 2.48
N HIS A 46 -11.88 -29.57 2.80
CA HIS A 46 -12.36 -29.32 4.15
C HIS A 46 -13.38 -30.41 4.55
N PRO A 47 -12.92 -31.59 5.03
CA PRO A 47 -13.79 -32.75 5.25
C PRO A 47 -14.85 -32.52 6.35
N GLY A 48 -14.65 -31.55 7.24
CA GLY A 48 -15.66 -31.15 8.22
C GLY A 48 -16.81 -30.31 7.63
N ILE A 49 -16.75 -29.95 6.34
CA ILE A 49 -17.82 -29.23 5.63
C ILE A 49 -18.35 -30.11 4.50
N LYS A 50 -19.54 -30.69 4.71
CA LYS A 50 -20.12 -31.70 3.82
C LYS A 50 -20.36 -31.18 2.40
N GLU A 51 -20.76 -29.92 2.28
CA GLU A 51 -21.06 -29.21 1.05
C GLU A 51 -19.81 -29.12 0.15
N GLN A 52 -18.62 -28.98 0.74
CA GLN A 52 -17.36 -28.90 0.00
C GLN A 52 -17.12 -30.15 -0.85
N GLY A 53 -17.34 -31.32 -0.28
CA GLY A 53 -17.20 -32.59 -1.01
C GLY A 53 -18.16 -32.69 -2.19
N GLN A 54 -19.40 -32.24 -2.02
CA GLN A 54 -20.42 -32.26 -3.08
C GLN A 54 -20.07 -31.30 -4.22
N ILE A 55 -19.63 -30.08 -3.88
CA ILE A 55 -19.22 -29.08 -4.86
C ILE A 55 -17.99 -29.57 -5.64
N ASN A 56 -16.97 -30.11 -4.96
CA ASN A 56 -15.77 -30.63 -5.63
C ASN A 56 -16.12 -31.69 -6.69
N GLN A 57 -17.07 -32.58 -6.43
CA GLN A 57 -17.51 -33.59 -7.40
C GLN A 57 -18.16 -32.95 -8.64
N VAL A 58 -18.94 -31.89 -8.47
CA VAL A 58 -19.55 -31.16 -9.59
C VAL A 58 -18.49 -30.36 -10.36
N LEU A 59 -17.57 -29.69 -9.68
CA LEU A 59 -16.48 -28.95 -10.31
C LEU A 59 -15.56 -29.86 -11.13
N LYS A 60 -15.25 -31.08 -10.65
CA LYS A 60 -14.52 -32.10 -11.42
C LYS A 60 -15.26 -32.50 -12.71
N LYS A 61 -16.59 -32.60 -12.68
CA LYS A 61 -17.39 -32.85 -13.90
C LYS A 61 -17.34 -31.66 -14.84
N PHE A 62 -17.55 -30.44 -14.33
CA PHE A 62 -17.49 -29.21 -15.11
C PHE A 62 -16.13 -29.01 -15.77
N SER A 63 -15.03 -29.34 -15.08
CA SER A 63 -13.70 -29.29 -15.67
C SER A 63 -13.59 -30.15 -16.93
N LYS A 64 -14.07 -31.39 -16.89
CA LYS A 64 -14.04 -32.34 -18.03
C LYS A 64 -14.94 -31.89 -19.19
N GLU A 65 -16.14 -31.39 -18.88
CA GLU A 65 -17.14 -30.93 -19.86
C GLU A 65 -16.72 -29.61 -20.52
N LEU A 66 -16.33 -28.63 -19.73
CA LEU A 66 -16.05 -27.25 -20.18
C LEU A 66 -14.59 -27.03 -20.56
N LYS A 67 -13.74 -28.04 -20.36
CA LYS A 67 -12.27 -27.96 -20.54
C LYS A 67 -11.69 -26.75 -19.80
N ILE A 68 -12.04 -26.63 -18.52
CA ILE A 68 -11.51 -25.63 -17.60
C ILE A 68 -10.58 -26.36 -16.62
N PRO A 69 -9.32 -25.93 -16.44
CA PRO A 69 -8.40 -26.60 -15.52
C PRO A 69 -8.87 -26.51 -14.06
N LEU A 70 -8.49 -27.50 -13.26
CA LEU A 70 -8.72 -27.52 -11.81
C LEU A 70 -7.51 -26.93 -11.09
N VAL A 71 -7.69 -26.33 -9.91
CA VAL A 71 -6.58 -25.99 -9.02
C VAL A 71 -6.95 -26.34 -7.58
N ALA A 72 -5.99 -26.82 -6.80
CA ALA A 72 -6.17 -27.11 -5.38
C ALA A 72 -5.70 -25.94 -4.52
N THR A 73 -6.52 -25.54 -3.55
CA THR A 73 -6.18 -24.55 -2.52
C THR A 73 -6.70 -25.04 -1.16
N ASN A 74 -6.31 -24.36 -0.07
CA ASN A 74 -6.77 -24.69 1.29
C ASN A 74 -7.45 -23.52 2.01
N ASP A 75 -7.73 -22.43 1.29
CA ASP A 75 -8.34 -21.21 1.83
C ASP A 75 -7.72 -20.78 3.18
N VAL A 76 -6.41 -20.56 3.16
CA VAL A 76 -5.60 -20.43 4.38
C VAL A 76 -5.94 -19.14 5.13
N HIS A 77 -6.32 -19.26 6.40
CA HIS A 77 -6.63 -18.12 7.29
C HIS A 77 -5.68 -18.01 8.49
N TYR A 78 -4.89 -19.05 8.76
CA TYR A 78 -3.95 -19.10 9.87
C TYR A 78 -2.78 -20.03 9.57
N LEU A 79 -1.71 -19.97 10.37
CA LEU A 79 -0.48 -20.70 10.07
C LEU A 79 -0.58 -22.16 10.49
N LYS A 80 -1.03 -22.46 11.70
CA LYS A 80 -1.07 -23.82 12.26
C LYS A 80 -2.46 -24.25 12.69
N PRO A 81 -2.80 -25.55 12.66
CA PRO A 81 -4.13 -26.03 13.05
C PRO A 81 -4.58 -25.56 14.45
N GLU A 82 -3.67 -25.46 15.40
CA GLU A 82 -3.92 -24.95 16.76
C GLU A 82 -4.37 -23.48 16.82
N ASP A 83 -4.09 -22.67 15.78
CA ASP A 83 -4.48 -21.26 15.72
C ASP A 83 -5.97 -21.05 15.35
N ALA A 84 -6.69 -22.15 15.04
CA ALA A 84 -8.09 -22.10 14.64
C ALA A 84 -9.00 -21.42 15.67
N GLU A 85 -8.73 -21.60 16.97
CA GLU A 85 -9.51 -20.96 18.04
C GLU A 85 -9.31 -19.45 18.05
N ALA A 86 -8.06 -18.98 17.96
CA ALA A 86 -7.75 -17.56 17.90
C ALA A 86 -8.41 -16.89 16.68
N GLN A 87 -8.36 -17.55 15.52
CA GLN A 87 -9.03 -17.05 14.32
C GLN A 87 -10.56 -17.01 14.46
N ASP A 88 -11.17 -18.03 15.08
CA ASP A 88 -12.61 -18.06 15.32
C ASP A 88 -13.06 -16.91 16.23
N VAL A 89 -12.28 -16.58 17.27
CA VAL A 89 -12.53 -15.41 18.13
C VAL A 89 -12.39 -14.10 17.36
N LEU A 90 -11.35 -13.94 16.53
CA LEU A 90 -11.18 -12.74 15.70
C LEU A 90 -12.38 -12.53 14.78
N MET A 91 -12.90 -13.61 14.20
CA MET A 91 -14.08 -13.55 13.33
C MET A 91 -15.36 -13.17 14.10
N LEU A 92 -15.55 -13.69 15.31
CA LEU A 92 -16.67 -13.29 16.19
C LEU A 92 -16.63 -11.79 16.49
N ILE A 93 -15.44 -11.26 16.81
CA ILE A 93 -15.23 -9.83 17.05
C ILE A 93 -15.59 -9.01 15.80
N ASN A 94 -15.12 -9.43 14.62
CA ASN A 94 -15.36 -8.72 13.37
C ASN A 94 -16.82 -8.73 12.92
N THR A 95 -17.54 -9.82 13.16
CA THR A 95 -18.93 -10.00 12.71
C THR A 95 -19.97 -9.57 13.75
N GLY A 96 -19.57 -9.45 15.02
CA GLY A 96 -20.49 -9.25 16.14
C GLY A 96 -21.40 -10.47 16.40
N ALA A 97 -21.14 -11.61 15.77
CA ALA A 97 -21.92 -12.83 15.98
C ALA A 97 -21.68 -13.39 17.38
N ARG A 98 -22.65 -14.14 17.89
CA ARG A 98 -22.52 -14.79 19.21
C ARG A 98 -21.78 -16.13 19.08
N PRO A 99 -20.97 -16.54 20.05
CA PRO A 99 -20.24 -17.81 19.98
C PRO A 99 -21.13 -19.06 19.83
N ASP A 100 -22.36 -18.99 20.35
CA ASP A 100 -23.37 -20.05 20.40
C ASP A 100 -24.35 -20.03 19.22
N ASP A 101 -24.24 -19.07 18.31
CA ASP A 101 -25.07 -19.01 17.11
C ASP A 101 -24.71 -20.18 16.17
N PRO A 102 -25.64 -21.12 15.90
CA PRO A 102 -25.37 -22.28 15.06
C PRO A 102 -25.23 -21.94 13.58
N GLU A 103 -25.69 -20.76 13.14
CA GLU A 103 -25.61 -20.31 11.75
C GLU A 103 -24.36 -19.46 11.48
N ARG A 104 -23.57 -19.15 12.52
CA ARG A 104 -22.36 -18.35 12.34
C ARG A 104 -21.33 -19.08 11.50
N LEU A 105 -20.55 -18.30 10.76
CA LEU A 105 -19.31 -18.81 10.19
C LEU A 105 -18.36 -19.20 11.33
N THR A 106 -17.77 -20.40 11.25
CA THR A 106 -16.78 -20.86 12.22
C THR A 106 -15.53 -21.39 11.52
N MET A 107 -14.37 -20.96 11.99
CA MET A 107 -13.08 -21.46 11.50
C MET A 107 -12.70 -22.80 12.13
N LYS A 108 -13.53 -23.33 13.02
CA LYS A 108 -13.33 -24.63 13.68
C LYS A 108 -14.02 -25.79 12.95
N ALA A 109 -14.81 -25.50 11.91
CA ALA A 109 -15.51 -26.52 11.13
C ALA A 109 -14.54 -27.42 10.35
N SER A 110 -13.34 -26.95 10.04
CA SER A 110 -12.30 -27.72 9.36
C SER A 110 -10.94 -27.06 9.60
N ASP A 111 -9.87 -27.70 9.15
CA ASP A 111 -8.54 -27.10 9.13
C ASP A 111 -8.33 -26.17 7.93
N PHE A 112 -8.21 -24.86 8.20
CA PHE A 112 -7.86 -23.77 7.28
C PHE A 112 -6.43 -23.26 7.50
N SER A 113 -5.54 -24.09 8.05
CA SER A 113 -4.14 -23.71 8.27
C SER A 113 -3.32 -23.77 6.98
N LEU A 114 -2.09 -23.25 7.03
CA LEU A 114 -1.11 -23.48 5.98
C LEU A 114 -0.61 -24.93 6.04
N ARG A 115 -1.22 -25.81 5.24
CA ARG A 115 -0.85 -27.23 5.20
C ARG A 115 0.50 -27.45 4.52
N LYS A 116 1.17 -28.51 4.97
CA LYS A 116 2.39 -28.99 4.30
C LYS A 116 2.08 -29.57 2.91
N PRO A 117 3.00 -29.46 1.94
CA PRO A 117 2.81 -30.00 0.59
C PRO A 117 2.40 -31.47 0.55
N GLU A 118 2.98 -32.32 1.40
CA GLU A 118 2.70 -33.76 1.42
C GLU A 118 1.25 -34.04 1.78
N GLN A 119 0.68 -33.25 2.69
CA GLN A 119 -0.72 -33.36 3.08
C GLN A 119 -1.64 -32.90 1.94
N MET A 120 -1.32 -31.78 1.28
CA MET A 120 -2.07 -31.32 0.11
C MET A 120 -2.07 -32.36 -1.02
N ILE A 121 -0.92 -32.96 -1.32
CA ILE A 121 -0.83 -34.03 -2.33
C ILE A 121 -1.69 -35.23 -1.95
N LYS A 122 -1.69 -35.61 -0.67
CA LYS A 122 -2.51 -36.72 -0.15
C LYS A 122 -4.00 -36.43 -0.25
N ASP A 123 -4.42 -35.21 0.11
CA ASP A 123 -5.82 -34.77 0.10
C ASP A 123 -6.42 -34.73 -1.32
N PHE A 124 -5.58 -34.44 -2.31
CA PHE A 124 -5.94 -34.33 -3.72
C PHE A 124 -5.38 -35.48 -4.59
N LYS A 125 -5.08 -36.64 -4.00
CA LYS A 125 -4.50 -37.80 -4.70
C LYS A 125 -5.32 -38.32 -5.87
N ASP A 126 -6.63 -38.04 -5.89
CA ASP A 126 -7.54 -38.45 -6.96
C ASP A 126 -7.60 -37.45 -8.13
N VAL A 127 -6.92 -36.30 -7.99
CA VAL A 127 -6.84 -35.20 -8.95
C VAL A 127 -5.45 -34.53 -8.86
N PRO A 128 -4.35 -35.25 -9.15
CA PRO A 128 -2.99 -34.71 -9.03
C PRO A 128 -2.78 -33.45 -9.88
N GLU A 129 -3.47 -33.32 -11.02
CA GLU A 129 -3.38 -32.16 -11.90
C GLU A 129 -3.80 -30.84 -11.21
N ALA A 130 -4.66 -30.90 -10.20
CA ALA A 130 -5.07 -29.71 -9.44
C ALA A 130 -3.92 -29.16 -8.59
N ILE A 131 -3.04 -30.03 -8.08
CA ILE A 131 -1.81 -29.63 -7.38
C ILE A 131 -0.79 -29.12 -8.40
N GLU A 132 -0.56 -29.82 -9.50
CA GLU A 132 0.39 -29.39 -10.53
C GLU A 132 0.06 -28.00 -11.11
N ASN A 133 -1.22 -27.71 -11.28
CA ASN A 133 -1.67 -26.40 -11.77
C ASN A 133 -1.36 -25.25 -10.80
N THR A 134 -1.13 -25.51 -9.51
CA THR A 134 -0.66 -24.47 -8.57
C THR A 134 0.72 -23.96 -8.99
N GLN A 135 1.64 -24.86 -9.38
CA GLN A 135 2.96 -24.48 -9.87
C GLN A 135 2.87 -23.73 -11.21
N LYS A 136 2.01 -24.18 -12.14
CA LYS A 136 1.79 -23.45 -13.42
C LYS A 136 1.31 -22.02 -13.21
N ILE A 137 0.44 -21.80 -12.22
CA ILE A 137 -0.02 -20.46 -11.85
C ILE A 137 1.14 -19.64 -11.28
N VAL A 138 1.95 -20.22 -10.39
CA VAL A 138 3.16 -19.57 -9.85
C VAL A 138 4.10 -19.15 -10.98
N ASP A 139 4.40 -20.06 -11.92
CA ASP A 139 5.29 -19.80 -13.05
C ASP A 139 4.75 -18.70 -13.99
N SER A 140 3.43 -18.50 -14.01
CA SER A 140 2.76 -17.47 -14.82
C SER A 140 2.67 -16.11 -14.11
N CYS A 141 2.94 -16.06 -12.81
CA CYS A 141 2.85 -14.86 -11.98
C CYS A 141 4.22 -14.20 -11.81
N ASN A 142 4.59 -13.31 -12.74
CA ASN A 142 5.81 -12.51 -12.64
C ASN A 142 5.46 -11.02 -12.45
N PHE A 143 5.81 -10.47 -11.28
CA PHE A 143 5.57 -9.06 -10.95
C PHE A 143 6.89 -8.39 -10.56
N GLU A 144 7.23 -7.30 -11.24
CA GLU A 144 8.38 -6.47 -10.89
C GLU A 144 7.90 -5.23 -10.13
N PHE A 145 8.19 -5.20 -8.83
CA PHE A 145 7.92 -4.04 -7.99
C PHE A 145 9.21 -3.25 -7.78
N LYS A 146 9.21 -1.99 -8.19
CA LYS A 146 10.30 -1.06 -7.91
C LYS A 146 10.06 -0.39 -6.56
N PHE A 147 10.89 -0.71 -5.57
CA PHE A 147 10.86 -0.10 -4.25
C PHE A 147 11.99 0.91 -4.10
N GLY A 148 11.77 1.96 -3.29
CA GLY A 148 12.78 2.96 -2.98
C GLY A 148 12.96 4.07 -4.03
N GLU A 149 12.27 4.00 -5.18
CA GLU A 149 12.19 5.13 -6.11
C GLU A 149 11.26 6.21 -5.53
N ILE A 150 11.82 7.39 -5.28
CA ILE A 150 11.07 8.54 -4.77
C ILE A 150 10.31 9.15 -5.95
N LYS A 151 8.98 9.23 -5.82
CA LYS A 151 8.11 9.89 -6.78
C LYS A 151 7.59 11.18 -6.16
N LEU A 152 8.31 12.28 -6.40
CA LEU A 152 7.88 13.60 -5.95
C LEU A 152 6.86 14.19 -6.95
N PRO A 153 5.84 14.91 -6.48
CA PRO A 153 5.00 15.72 -7.35
C PRO A 153 5.83 16.75 -8.13
N HIS A 154 5.34 17.15 -9.31
CA HIS A 154 5.92 18.26 -10.05
C HIS A 154 5.55 19.59 -9.38
N PHE A 155 6.53 20.45 -9.15
CA PHE A 155 6.28 21.81 -8.66
C PHE A 155 6.39 22.79 -9.83
N ASN A 156 5.32 23.51 -10.13
CA ASN A 156 5.33 24.52 -11.20
C ASN A 156 6.06 25.77 -10.73
N THR A 157 7.23 26.01 -11.29
CA THR A 157 8.03 27.22 -11.04
C THR A 157 7.58 28.37 -11.94
N PRO A 158 7.73 29.63 -11.51
CA PRO A 158 7.53 30.78 -12.39
C PRO A 158 8.51 30.75 -13.57
N ASP A 159 8.02 31.13 -14.76
CA ASP A 159 8.79 31.20 -16.01
C ASP A 159 9.51 29.88 -16.38
N ASP A 160 8.99 28.72 -15.95
CA ASP A 160 9.58 27.39 -16.16
C ASP A 160 11.04 27.26 -15.67
N LYS A 161 11.43 28.07 -14.68
CA LYS A 161 12.77 28.01 -14.07
C LYS A 161 13.07 26.63 -13.50
N ALA A 162 14.33 26.21 -13.51
CA ALA A 162 14.71 24.95 -12.87
C ALA A 162 14.38 25.01 -11.34
N PRO A 163 13.87 23.93 -10.72
CA PRO A 163 13.54 23.92 -9.30
C PRO A 163 14.69 24.36 -8.39
N ASP A 164 15.93 23.96 -8.72
CA ASP A 164 17.12 24.37 -7.97
C ASP A 164 17.36 25.89 -8.01
N GLU A 165 17.18 26.51 -9.18
CA GLU A 165 17.37 27.95 -9.38
C GLU A 165 16.28 28.75 -8.66
N TYR A 166 15.03 28.28 -8.74
CA TYR A 166 13.93 28.93 -8.05
C TYR A 166 14.05 28.81 -6.52
N LEU A 167 14.52 27.65 -6.03
CA LEU A 167 14.81 27.44 -4.61
C LEU A 167 15.89 28.43 -4.11
N GLU A 168 16.97 28.60 -4.87
CA GLU A 168 18.04 29.55 -4.55
C GLU A 168 17.50 31.00 -4.49
N GLU A 169 16.69 31.40 -5.47
CA GLU A 169 16.07 32.74 -5.50
C GLU A 169 15.21 33.01 -4.26
N LEU A 170 14.39 32.03 -3.85
CA LEU A 170 13.57 32.15 -2.64
C LEU A 170 14.43 32.23 -1.37
N CYS A 171 15.51 31.46 -1.28
CA CYS A 171 16.44 31.55 -0.16
C CYS A 171 17.15 32.90 -0.07
N SER A 172 17.59 33.46 -1.21
CA SER A 172 18.19 34.81 -1.24
C SER A 172 17.20 35.90 -0.78
N LYS A 173 15.93 35.79 -1.16
CA LYS A 173 14.85 36.66 -0.66
C LYS A 173 14.61 36.46 0.85
N GLY A 174 14.64 35.21 1.30
CA GLY A 174 14.54 34.83 2.72
C GLY A 174 15.64 35.46 3.57
N ILE A 175 16.90 35.48 3.10
CA ILE A 175 18.02 36.08 3.85
C ILE A 175 17.74 37.55 4.14
N LYS A 176 17.36 38.31 3.10
CA LYS A 176 17.04 39.75 3.22
C LYS A 176 15.88 40.04 4.17
N THR A 177 15.01 39.05 4.41
CA THR A 177 13.83 39.19 5.28
C THR A 177 14.13 38.76 6.72
N LYS A 178 14.97 37.74 6.92
CA LYS A 178 15.25 37.13 8.22
C LYS A 178 16.49 37.68 8.91
N TYR A 179 17.42 38.31 8.17
CA TYR A 179 18.68 38.83 8.68
C TYR A 179 18.91 40.28 8.23
N ASP A 180 19.35 41.14 9.16
CA ASP A 180 19.64 42.55 8.89
C ASP A 180 20.91 42.75 8.04
N LYS A 181 21.86 41.82 8.16
CA LYS A 181 23.13 41.83 7.43
C LYS A 181 23.47 40.43 6.97
N GLU A 182 23.89 40.31 5.73
CA GLU A 182 24.46 39.07 5.20
C GLU A 182 25.89 38.92 5.72
N ASP A 183 26.10 37.91 6.55
CA ASP A 183 27.42 37.49 7.03
C ASP A 183 27.89 36.28 6.24
N LYS A 184 29.20 36.15 6.05
CA LYS A 184 29.85 35.04 5.35
C LYS A 184 29.42 33.69 5.90
N LYS A 185 29.20 33.58 7.22
CA LYS A 185 28.70 32.34 7.86
C LYS A 185 27.33 31.90 7.31
N ILE A 186 26.44 32.84 7.00
CA ILE A 186 25.10 32.57 6.46
C ILE A 186 25.23 32.10 5.01
N THR A 187 25.97 32.85 4.20
CA THR A 187 26.17 32.54 2.78
C THR A 187 26.88 31.19 2.59
N ASP A 188 27.94 30.91 3.37
CA ASP A 188 28.66 29.63 3.32
C ASP A 188 27.74 28.45 3.71
N ARG A 189 26.91 28.62 4.75
CA ARG A 189 25.94 27.58 5.15
C ARG A 189 24.87 27.36 4.08
N LEU A 190 24.32 28.43 3.52
CA LEU A 190 23.27 28.32 2.48
C LEU A 190 23.80 27.59 1.24
N ASN A 191 24.99 27.97 0.76
CA ASN A 191 25.60 27.36 -0.42
C ASN A 191 25.87 25.86 -0.21
N HIS A 192 26.32 25.47 0.99
CA HIS A 192 26.51 24.07 1.35
C HIS A 192 25.20 23.27 1.32
N GLU A 193 24.13 23.80 1.95
CA GLU A 193 22.83 23.14 1.96
C GLU A 193 22.21 23.02 0.57
N LEU A 194 22.20 24.11 -0.22
CA LEU A 194 21.66 24.12 -1.59
C LEU A 194 22.37 23.12 -2.50
N ASN A 195 23.70 23.03 -2.40
CA ASN A 195 24.47 22.07 -3.19
C ASN A 195 24.10 20.61 -2.85
N ILE A 196 23.92 20.29 -1.57
CA ILE A 196 23.49 18.94 -1.15
C ILE A 196 22.07 18.65 -1.64
N ILE A 197 21.14 19.59 -1.47
CA ILE A 197 19.74 19.46 -1.90
C ILE A 197 19.66 19.20 -3.41
N LYS A 198 20.41 19.98 -4.20
CA LYS A 198 20.52 19.81 -5.65
C LYS A 198 21.07 18.45 -6.04
N LYS A 199 22.18 18.04 -5.42
CA LYS A 199 22.83 16.74 -5.71
C LYS A 199 21.94 15.54 -5.39
N MET A 200 21.06 15.67 -4.39
CA MET A 200 20.11 14.63 -4.00
C MET A 200 18.76 14.72 -4.71
N GLY A 201 18.51 15.78 -5.50
CA GLY A 201 17.27 15.95 -6.27
C GLY A 201 16.05 16.33 -5.43
N PHE A 202 16.24 17.05 -4.31
CA PHE A 202 15.15 17.38 -3.37
C PHE A 202 14.62 18.81 -3.48
N ALA A 203 15.05 19.61 -4.46
CA ALA A 203 14.59 20.99 -4.58
C ALA A 203 13.06 21.12 -4.69
N SER A 204 12.43 20.32 -5.55
CA SER A 204 10.96 20.30 -5.70
C SER A 204 10.24 19.95 -4.40
N TYR A 205 10.83 19.07 -3.57
CA TYR A 205 10.25 18.72 -2.28
C TYR A 205 10.21 19.92 -1.32
N PHE A 206 11.30 20.68 -1.22
CA PHE A 206 11.31 21.92 -0.43
C PHE A 206 10.33 22.97 -0.97
N LEU A 207 10.22 23.09 -2.31
CA LEU A 207 9.28 24.02 -2.94
C LEU A 207 7.83 23.66 -2.66
N ILE A 208 7.47 22.38 -2.73
CA ILE A 208 6.12 21.90 -2.37
C ILE A 208 5.84 22.19 -0.91
N VAL A 209 6.79 21.90 -0.03
CA VAL A 209 6.62 22.08 1.42
C VAL A 209 6.47 23.53 1.80
N GLN A 210 7.34 24.42 1.30
CA GLN A 210 7.21 25.85 1.60
C GLN A 210 5.88 26.41 1.10
N ASP A 211 5.40 25.92 -0.05
CA ASP A 211 4.19 26.41 -0.67
C ASP A 211 2.94 26.19 0.19
N PHE A 212 2.68 24.95 0.63
CA PHE A 212 1.51 24.71 1.48
C PHE A 212 1.69 25.27 2.90
N VAL A 213 2.92 25.38 3.41
CA VAL A 213 3.19 26.03 4.71
C VAL A 213 2.88 27.52 4.64
N ASN A 214 3.36 28.21 3.61
CA ASN A 214 3.16 29.64 3.45
C ASN A 214 1.71 29.95 3.11
N TRP A 215 1.06 29.16 2.26
CA TRP A 215 -0.38 29.24 2.04
C TRP A 215 -1.17 29.10 3.36
N ALA A 216 -0.85 28.10 4.18
CA ALA A 216 -1.52 27.90 5.45
C ALA A 216 -1.36 29.12 6.38
N LYS A 217 -0.14 29.67 6.47
CA LYS A 217 0.15 30.90 7.25
C LYS A 217 -0.63 32.11 6.73
N GLU A 218 -0.73 32.29 5.41
CA GLU A 218 -1.53 33.35 4.77
C GLU A 218 -3.03 33.22 5.09
N GLN A 219 -3.55 31.99 5.14
CA GLN A 219 -4.91 31.68 5.58
C GLN A 219 -5.09 31.73 7.10
N ARG A 220 -4.08 32.21 7.85
CA ARG A 220 -4.04 32.28 9.31
C ARG A 220 -4.27 30.92 9.99
N ILE A 221 -3.86 29.84 9.35
CA ILE A 221 -3.78 28.50 9.94
C ILE A 221 -2.48 28.44 10.74
N ILE A 222 -2.59 28.02 12.01
CA ILE A 222 -1.42 27.90 12.87
C ILE A 222 -0.58 26.71 12.40
N VAL A 223 0.66 27.00 12.03
CA VAL A 223 1.70 26.01 11.70
C VAL A 223 2.71 26.01 12.83
N GLY A 224 3.08 24.82 13.31
CA GLY A 224 4.10 24.67 14.34
C GLY A 224 5.49 25.14 13.88
N PRO A 225 6.45 25.26 14.81
CA PRO A 225 7.79 25.76 14.51
C PRO A 225 8.64 24.82 13.63
N GLY A 226 8.13 23.62 13.32
CA GLY A 226 8.85 22.49 12.74
C GLY A 226 9.40 21.57 13.83
N ARG A 227 9.26 20.25 13.65
CA ARG A 227 9.76 19.23 14.59
C ARG A 227 10.76 18.31 13.90
N GLY A 228 11.53 17.57 14.69
CA GLY A 228 12.54 16.65 14.16
C GLY A 228 13.78 17.37 13.63
N SER A 229 14.46 16.76 12.67
CA SER A 229 15.76 17.24 12.18
C SER A 229 15.67 18.44 11.25
N VAL A 230 14.50 18.71 10.64
CA VAL A 230 14.30 19.82 9.68
C VAL A 230 14.67 21.20 10.24
N ALA A 231 14.55 21.39 11.56
CA ALA A 231 14.98 22.62 12.24
C ALA A 231 16.49 22.91 12.09
N GLY A 232 17.30 21.90 11.71
CA GLY A 232 18.72 22.06 11.40
C GLY A 232 19.03 22.63 10.02
N SER A 233 18.03 22.84 9.14
CA SER A 233 18.24 23.41 7.81
C SER A 233 18.00 24.91 7.77
N LEU A 234 19.02 25.64 7.33
CA LEU A 234 18.92 27.08 7.03
C LEU A 234 17.97 27.30 5.85
N VAL A 235 17.98 26.44 4.83
CA VAL A 235 17.02 26.51 3.72
C VAL A 235 15.58 26.45 4.23
N SER A 236 15.26 25.50 5.12
CA SER A 236 13.93 25.41 5.72
C SER A 236 13.53 26.66 6.52
N TYR A 237 14.47 27.26 7.25
CA TYR A 237 14.22 28.50 7.99
C TYR A 237 13.95 29.70 7.07
N LEU A 238 14.75 29.84 6.00
CA LEU A 238 14.65 30.93 5.03
C LEU A 238 13.36 30.85 4.20
N LEU A 239 12.92 29.64 3.84
CA LEU A 239 11.65 29.39 3.15
C LEU A 239 10.43 29.45 4.06
N ASN A 240 10.63 29.77 5.35
CA ASN A 240 9.57 29.84 6.35
C ASN A 240 8.86 28.49 6.57
N ILE A 241 9.52 27.37 6.28
CA ILE A 241 9.08 26.01 6.65
C ILE A 241 9.20 25.84 8.16
N THR A 242 10.35 26.23 8.73
CA THR A 242 10.59 26.25 10.18
C THR A 242 10.68 27.68 10.70
N THR A 243 10.50 27.86 12.01
CA THR A 243 10.65 29.17 12.67
C THR A 243 11.92 29.27 13.53
N VAL A 244 12.72 28.21 13.58
CA VAL A 244 13.94 28.12 14.41
C VAL A 244 15.15 28.43 13.54
N ASP A 245 15.94 29.42 13.95
CA ASP A 245 17.21 29.76 13.29
C ASP A 245 18.30 28.74 13.66
N PRO A 246 18.76 27.89 12.71
CA PRO A 246 19.75 26.86 13.01
C PRO A 246 21.13 27.43 13.34
N LEU A 247 21.49 28.61 12.83
CA LEU A 247 22.78 29.23 13.09
C LEU A 247 22.86 29.84 14.48
N LYS A 248 21.73 30.32 15.01
CA LYS A 248 21.61 30.84 16.38
C LYS A 248 21.74 29.73 17.43
N TYR A 249 21.19 28.55 17.15
CA TYR A 249 21.17 27.41 18.08
C TYR A 249 22.18 26.31 17.75
N ASN A 250 23.12 26.58 16.82
CA ASN A 250 24.15 25.64 16.37
C ASN A 250 23.59 24.26 15.94
N LEU A 251 22.46 24.26 15.24
CA LEU A 251 21.83 23.05 14.72
C LEU A 251 22.53 22.56 13.44
N LEU A 252 22.69 21.25 13.35
CA LEU A 252 23.45 20.59 12.27
C LEU A 252 22.52 20.21 11.11
N PHE A 253 22.90 20.59 9.89
CA PHE A 253 22.15 20.26 8.68
C PHE A 253 22.27 18.77 8.34
N GLU A 254 23.44 18.17 8.58
CA GLU A 254 23.73 16.77 8.25
C GLU A 254 22.90 15.78 9.07
N ARG A 255 22.30 16.24 10.18
CA ARG A 255 21.32 15.45 10.94
C ARG A 255 19.97 15.36 10.20
N PHE A 256 19.65 16.34 9.37
CA PHE A 256 18.46 16.37 8.53
C PHE A 256 18.71 15.69 7.20
N LEU A 257 19.71 16.14 6.46
CA LEU A 257 20.03 15.62 5.13
C LEU A 257 21.51 15.30 5.05
N ASN A 258 21.81 13.99 4.99
CA ASN A 258 23.18 13.50 4.96
C ASN A 258 23.52 13.00 3.53
N PRO A 259 24.51 13.60 2.83
CA PRO A 259 24.88 13.17 1.49
C PRO A 259 25.43 11.73 1.42
N ALA A 260 25.91 11.17 2.53
CA ALA A 260 26.35 9.77 2.61
C ALA A 260 25.19 8.77 2.68
N ARG A 261 23.94 9.23 2.89
CA ARG A 261 22.73 8.41 2.94
C ARG A 261 21.65 9.02 2.07
N VAL A 262 21.45 8.45 0.88
CA VAL A 262 20.34 8.85 -0.01
C VAL A 262 19.03 8.27 0.52
N SER A 263 18.43 8.95 1.48
CA SER A 263 17.06 8.71 1.95
C SER A 263 16.24 9.99 1.79
N PRO A 264 14.93 9.90 1.49
CA PRO A 264 14.07 11.07 1.47
C PRO A 264 14.16 11.82 2.82
N PRO A 265 14.37 13.14 2.82
CA PRO A 265 14.27 13.93 4.05
C PRO A 265 12.83 13.94 4.54
N ASP A 266 12.66 13.75 5.84
CA ASP A 266 11.36 13.86 6.48
C ASP A 266 11.16 15.29 6.99
N ILE A 267 10.25 16.05 6.35
CA ILE A 267 9.89 17.39 6.80
C ILE A 267 8.59 17.29 7.60
N ASP A 268 8.79 16.99 8.88
CA ASP A 268 7.72 16.89 9.85
C ASP A 268 7.13 18.27 10.17
N LEU A 269 5.87 18.47 9.79
CA LEU A 269 5.12 19.69 10.05
C LEU A 269 3.92 19.42 10.95
N ASP A 270 3.60 20.43 11.76
CA ASP A 270 2.44 20.45 12.64
C ASP A 270 1.47 21.52 12.15
N PHE A 271 0.20 21.16 11.99
CA PHE A 271 -0.90 22.10 11.74
C PHE A 271 -1.91 21.99 12.88
N THR A 272 -2.67 23.05 13.13
CA THR A 272 -3.80 22.96 14.06
C THR A 272 -4.82 21.92 13.58
N ASP A 273 -5.19 21.00 14.48
CA ASP A 273 -6.12 19.89 14.22
C ASP A 273 -7.41 20.35 13.52
N ARG A 274 -8.01 21.43 14.04
CA ARG A 274 -9.31 21.95 13.56
C ARG A 274 -9.32 22.43 12.10
N ARG A 275 -8.17 22.74 11.50
CA ARG A 275 -8.06 23.30 10.15
C ARG A 275 -7.12 22.49 9.25
N ARG A 276 -6.73 21.28 9.68
CA ARG A 276 -5.87 20.38 8.90
C ARG A 276 -6.48 20.05 7.53
N ASP A 277 -7.79 19.83 7.49
CA ASP A 277 -8.50 19.45 6.26
C ASP A 277 -8.44 20.55 5.18
N GLU A 278 -8.34 21.83 5.57
CA GLU A 278 -8.17 22.92 4.62
C GLU A 278 -6.83 22.84 3.89
N VAL A 279 -5.76 22.47 4.60
CA VAL A 279 -4.41 22.26 4.02
C VAL A 279 -4.41 21.05 3.10
N ILE A 280 -5.05 19.94 3.50
CA ILE A 280 -5.19 18.75 2.65
C ILE A 280 -5.94 19.11 1.38
N ASN A 281 -7.07 19.81 1.48
CA ASN A 281 -7.87 20.25 0.33
C ASN A 281 -7.06 21.14 -0.61
N TYR A 282 -6.26 22.07 -0.08
CA TYR A 282 -5.36 22.90 -0.89
C TYR A 282 -4.35 22.05 -1.66
N VAL A 283 -3.67 21.12 -0.97
CA VAL A 283 -2.68 20.23 -1.61
C VAL A 283 -3.33 19.36 -2.68
N SER A 284 -4.51 18.77 -2.43
CA SER A 284 -5.26 18.00 -3.43
C SER A 284 -5.66 18.85 -4.63
N GLN A 285 -6.21 20.05 -4.43
CA GLN A 285 -6.59 20.93 -5.54
C GLN A 285 -5.38 21.35 -6.40
N LYS A 286 -4.21 21.51 -5.77
CA LYS A 286 -3.01 22.00 -6.45
C LYS A 286 -2.23 20.90 -7.17
N TYR A 287 -2.11 19.73 -6.57
CA TYR A 287 -1.25 18.66 -7.06
C TYR A 287 -2.01 17.42 -7.60
N GLY A 288 -3.34 17.40 -7.50
CA GLY A 288 -4.20 16.31 -7.98
C GLY A 288 -4.50 15.29 -6.89
#